data_AF-A0A7J6UBA9-F1
#
_entry.id   AF-A0A7J6UBA9-F1
#
_cell.length_a   1.000
_cell.length_b   1.000
_cell.length_c   1.000
_cell.angle_alpha   90.00
_cell.angle_beta   90.00
_cell.angle_gamma   90.00
#
_symmetry.space_group_name_H-M   'P 1'
#
loop_
_entity.id
_entity.type
_entity.pdbx_description
1 polymer ?
#
loop_
_entity_poly.entity_id
_entity_poly.type
_entity_poly.pdbx_seq_one_letter_code
_entity_poly.pdbx_strand_id
1 'polypeptide(L)'
;LSDSIDSHAAALSAQISWLTEELIALSWGPVVRVCRLMATRVDSPGRTGKGTVVRYGQVIGAFSFTSDITVTGIGLFDKGDGIPNDSDDFTSSTQLSILTCPVEGIKLAQDTSSPGDLSDSLVHHVVNLKGEASFSDRVPISASDVKARWILPSETGLAFSPPNSSSEKALTRSRQTLAFVTTPVEFVMVTRRSLLDHAMWLIAKRKFEEAVQVASAMDSTEAVGTILSSAMQPLLSDKEYHRAATLTSLIDSEKHGSIWTSIASEFESHNALQYLVGYLPIDVKIAEESGLLDGEIYDKTITSVILHQPSRLLPLLQRWPRELYSETRLVKLIGEVIPEYWTVNWSMKHSPPPEETGTSAEDGGEEVEGESYDDVMKVDPSREREHYVPLLLALRYLYTRSSDLGNLLAVDLRLGDTAAIFNIISDSSKLQSSTAVRQWVARHMLTLFRTNPLATCAVLSDNMALFPVGSVVATLDGESRLLHCYLKYLLITKGQPAVCMPYLNRMVDLFLEYEPEGL
;
A
#
# COMPACT_ATOMS: atom_id res chain seq x y z
N LEU A 1 7.15 15.63 63.99
CA LEU A 1 7.05 16.95 63.35
C LEU A 1 6.90 16.77 61.83
N SER A 2 6.11 15.77 61.40
CA SER A 2 6.27 15.09 60.12
C SER A 2 4.99 14.90 59.31
N ASP A 3 3.84 15.47 59.69
CA ASP A 3 2.57 15.11 59.02
C ASP A 3 1.60 16.28 58.77
N SER A 4 2.05 17.55 58.79
CA SER A 4 1.13 18.66 58.44
C SER A 4 1.81 19.92 57.90
N ILE A 5 2.76 19.78 56.97
CA ILE A 5 3.21 20.95 56.21
C ILE A 5 2.38 21.02 54.93
N ASP A 6 1.33 21.83 55.01
CA ASP A 6 0.77 22.67 53.96
C ASP A 6 0.41 22.02 52.61
N SER A 7 -0.82 21.50 52.53
CA SER A 7 -1.54 21.16 51.29
C SER A 7 -1.86 22.35 50.37
N HIS A 8 -1.19 23.50 50.53
CA HIS A 8 -1.42 24.72 49.75
C HIS A 8 -0.14 25.51 49.43
N ALA A 9 1.05 25.02 49.77
CA ALA A 9 2.26 25.56 49.20
C ALA A 9 2.41 25.04 47.76
N ALA A 10 1.60 25.57 46.85
CA ALA A 10 1.93 25.48 45.42
C ALA A 10 3.32 26.08 45.30
N ALA A 11 4.33 25.22 45.17
CA ALA A 11 5.72 25.63 45.07
C ALA A 11 5.82 26.46 43.80
N LEU A 12 5.74 27.78 43.96
CA LEU A 12 5.91 28.75 42.88
C LEU A 12 7.38 28.67 42.45
N SER A 13 7.70 27.69 41.62
CA SER A 13 8.94 27.67 40.85
C SER A 13 8.86 28.83 39.88
N ALA A 14 9.82 29.75 39.98
CA ALA A 14 10.06 30.77 38.99
C ALA A 14 11.46 30.56 38.42
N GLN A 15 11.54 30.38 37.10
CA GLN A 15 12.82 30.24 36.42
C GLN A 15 13.04 31.42 35.49
N ILE A 16 14.26 31.91 35.46
CA ILE A 16 14.71 32.98 34.56
C ILE A 16 15.91 32.46 33.79
N SER A 17 15.83 32.51 32.47
CA SER A 17 16.89 32.02 31.59
C SER A 17 17.18 33.03 30.49
N TRP A 18 18.45 33.42 30.38
CA TRP A 18 18.93 34.26 29.29
C TRP A 18 19.12 33.39 28.05
N LEU A 19 18.33 33.66 27.02
CA LEU A 19 18.40 32.92 25.75
C LEU A 19 19.46 33.53 24.83
N THR A 20 19.49 34.87 24.78
CA THR A 20 20.49 35.69 24.08
C THR A 20 20.73 36.97 24.87
N GLU A 21 21.59 37.89 24.40
CA GLU A 21 21.78 39.20 25.05
C GLU A 21 20.50 40.04 25.09
N GLU A 22 19.59 39.82 24.15
CA GLU A 22 18.34 40.57 24.00
C GLU A 22 17.10 39.77 24.40
N LEU A 23 17.23 38.48 24.72
CA LEU A 23 16.07 37.62 24.98
C LEU A 23 16.17 36.92 26.33
N ILE A 24 15.08 37.01 27.07
CA ILE A 24 14.92 36.38 28.37
C ILE A 24 13.64 35.55 28.39
N ALA A 25 13.75 34.30 28.83
CA ALA A 25 12.61 33.45 29.14
C ALA A 25 12.34 33.50 30.65
N LEU A 26 11.07 33.65 30.99
CA LEU A 26 10.56 33.69 32.34
C LEU A 26 9.51 32.59 32.48
N SER A 27 9.56 31.80 33.54
CA SER A 27 8.42 30.99 33.96
C SER A 27 7.99 31.28 35.37
N TRP A 28 6.71 31.03 35.63
CA TRP A 28 6.15 30.90 36.96
C TRP A 28 5.04 29.85 36.93
N GLY A 29 5.16 28.81 37.74
CA GLY A 29 4.21 27.70 37.70
C GLY A 29 4.11 27.07 36.30
N PRO A 30 2.91 26.98 35.68
CA PRO A 30 2.73 26.43 34.34
C PRO A 30 3.00 27.43 33.21
N VAL A 31 3.22 28.71 33.52
CA VAL A 31 3.26 29.78 32.50
C VAL A 31 4.70 30.05 32.08
N VAL A 32 4.91 30.18 30.77
CA VAL A 32 6.17 30.62 30.17
C VAL A 32 5.93 31.89 29.37
N ARG A 33 6.79 32.89 29.57
CA ARG A 33 6.85 34.11 28.75
C ARG A 33 8.26 34.32 28.23
N VAL A 34 8.35 34.68 26.96
CA VAL A 34 9.59 35.07 26.30
C VAL A 34 9.53 36.56 26.05
N CYS A 35 10.51 37.28 26.56
CA CYS A 35 10.58 38.73 26.47
C CYS A 35 11.82 39.13 25.68
N ARG A 36 11.65 40.06 24.73
CA ARG A 36 12.72 40.79 24.07
C ARG A 36 13.03 42.07 24.84
N LEU A 37 14.27 42.26 25.26
CA LEU A 37 14.73 43.45 25.94
C LEU A 37 14.88 44.59 24.93
N MET A 38 14.00 45.57 25.06
CA MET A 38 14.01 46.80 24.30
C MET A 38 14.63 47.91 25.15
N ALA A 39 15.23 48.89 24.49
CA ALA A 39 15.75 50.10 25.12
C ALA A 39 15.09 51.31 24.49
N THR A 40 14.37 52.12 25.27
CA THR A 40 13.84 53.41 24.84
C THR A 40 14.53 54.54 25.58
N ARG A 41 14.89 55.58 24.85
CA ARG A 41 15.33 56.83 25.48
C ARG A 41 14.10 57.60 25.91
N VAL A 42 14.00 57.85 27.21
CA VAL A 42 12.98 58.74 27.76
C VAL A 42 13.62 60.10 27.92
N ASP A 43 13.22 61.04 27.06
CA ASP A 43 13.65 62.42 27.17
C ASP A 43 12.91 63.06 28.35
N SER A 44 13.67 63.53 29.34
CA SER A 44 13.11 64.27 30.47
C SER A 44 12.74 65.68 30.01
N PRO A 45 11.47 66.11 30.12
CA PRO A 45 11.07 67.45 29.72
C PRO A 45 11.81 68.47 30.61
N GLY A 46 12.74 69.22 30.01
CA GLY A 46 13.43 70.33 30.66
C GLY A 46 14.93 70.17 30.94
N ARG A 47 15.57 69.04 30.57
CA ARG A 47 17.04 68.90 30.71
C ARG A 47 17.69 68.59 29.36
N THR A 48 18.31 69.61 28.77
CA THR A 48 19.16 69.48 27.57
C THR A 48 20.47 68.79 27.93
N GLY A 49 20.44 67.46 28.07
CA GLY A 49 21.64 66.68 28.33
C GLY A 49 21.35 65.22 28.68
N LYS A 50 21.60 64.31 27.72
CA LYS A 50 21.59 62.84 27.81
C LYS A 50 20.30 62.25 28.41
N GLY A 51 19.31 61.95 27.55
CA GLY A 51 18.12 61.19 27.92
C GLY A 51 18.47 59.86 28.61
N THR A 52 17.68 59.47 29.60
CA THR A 52 17.86 58.22 30.33
C THR A 52 17.39 57.06 29.45
N VAL A 53 18.24 56.06 29.26
CA VAL A 53 17.87 54.83 28.56
C VAL A 53 17.13 53.94 29.54
N VAL A 54 15.83 53.74 29.31
CA VAL A 54 15.00 52.78 30.04
C VAL A 54 14.97 51.48 29.25
N ARG A 55 15.37 50.38 29.88
CA ARG A 55 15.24 49.04 29.30
C ARG A 55 13.95 48.40 29.80
N TYR A 56 13.16 47.84 28.90
CA TYR A 56 11.91 47.14 29.22
C TYR A 56 11.82 45.86 28.39
N GLY A 57 11.14 44.83 28.92
CA GLY A 57 10.90 43.59 28.19
C GLY A 57 9.57 43.67 27.43
N GLN A 58 9.60 43.50 26.11
CA GLN A 58 8.41 43.28 25.30
C GLN A 58 8.15 41.76 25.21
N VAL A 59 6.97 41.30 25.62
CA VAL A 59 6.59 39.89 25.48
C VAL A 59 6.40 39.55 24.00
N ILE A 60 7.19 38.62 23.48
CA ILE A 60 7.11 38.15 22.09
C ILE A 60 6.41 36.78 21.97
N GLY A 61 6.36 36.02 23.06
CA GLY A 61 5.68 34.73 23.13
C GLY A 61 5.21 34.46 24.56
N ALA A 62 4.01 33.87 24.70
CA ALA A 62 3.45 33.48 25.98
C ALA A 62 2.58 32.24 25.79
N PHE A 63 2.81 31.21 26.61
CA PHE A 63 2.03 29.99 26.61
C PHE A 63 2.00 29.39 28.02
N SER A 64 1.09 28.45 28.25
CA SER A 64 0.93 27.78 29.53
C SER A 64 0.70 26.28 29.35
N PHE A 65 1.30 25.49 30.22
CA PHE A 65 0.97 24.07 30.39
C PHE A 65 -0.30 23.92 31.22
N THR A 66 -0.74 22.67 31.41
CA THR A 66 -1.85 22.33 32.30
C THR A 66 -1.53 22.70 33.74
N SER A 67 -2.55 22.99 34.55
CA SER A 67 -2.40 23.56 35.91
C SER A 67 -1.78 22.60 36.93
N ASP A 68 -1.75 21.31 36.61
CA ASP A 68 -1.12 20.22 37.37
C ASP A 68 0.40 20.13 37.14
N ILE A 69 0.95 20.95 36.24
CA ILE A 69 2.36 20.94 35.86
C ILE A 69 3.03 22.27 36.23
N THR A 70 4.28 22.17 36.70
CA THR A 70 5.15 23.31 36.99
C THR A 70 6.39 23.26 36.10
N VAL A 71 6.75 24.40 35.52
CA VAL A 71 8.00 24.57 34.77
C VAL A 71 9.15 24.70 35.76
N THR A 72 10.11 23.80 35.64
CA THR A 72 11.27 23.71 36.55
C THR A 72 12.58 24.05 35.86
N GLY A 73 12.58 24.14 34.52
CA GLY A 73 13.72 24.65 33.80
C GLY A 73 13.35 25.14 32.40
N ILE A 74 14.05 26.17 31.95
CA ILE A 74 13.91 26.72 30.60
C ILE A 74 15.29 27.04 30.05
N GLY A 75 15.52 26.77 28.77
CA GLY A 75 16.59 27.40 28.02
C GLY A 75 16.40 27.31 26.52
N LEU A 76 17.39 27.82 25.80
CA LEU A 76 17.40 27.82 24.34
C LEU A 76 17.68 26.41 23.83
N PHE A 77 16.93 25.96 22.84
CA PHE A 77 17.22 24.74 22.12
C PHE A 77 17.99 25.06 20.85
N ASP A 78 19.27 24.68 20.80
CA ASP A 78 20.10 24.81 19.61
C ASP A 78 19.93 23.56 18.73
N LYS A 79 19.40 23.74 17.51
CA LYS A 79 19.30 22.67 16.50
C LYS A 79 20.66 22.29 15.90
N GLY A 80 21.72 23.06 16.18
CA GLY A 80 23.04 22.92 15.58
C GLY A 80 23.27 23.82 14.37
N ASP A 81 22.20 24.41 13.81
CA ASP A 81 22.21 25.31 12.65
C ASP A 81 22.72 26.73 12.98
N GLY A 82 23.01 27.00 14.26
CA GLY A 82 23.36 28.33 14.74
C GLY A 82 22.11 29.17 15.00
N ILE A 83 22.26 30.16 15.88
CA ILE A 83 21.22 31.13 16.15
C ILE A 83 21.09 32.02 14.90
N PRO A 84 19.90 32.12 14.26
CA PRO A 84 19.72 33.01 13.11
C PRO A 84 20.05 34.45 13.53
N ASN A 85 20.94 35.10 12.79
CA ASN A 85 21.34 36.50 13.07
C ASN A 85 20.26 37.52 12.65
N ASP A 86 19.30 37.12 11.81
CA ASP A 86 18.23 38.01 11.34
C ASP A 86 16.99 37.97 12.26
N SER A 87 16.48 39.17 12.58
CA SER A 87 15.46 39.38 13.62
C SER A 87 14.08 38.79 13.32
N ASP A 88 13.80 38.54 12.03
CA ASP A 88 12.46 38.16 11.55
C ASP A 88 12.31 36.63 11.44
N ASP A 89 13.37 35.92 11.02
CA ASP A 89 13.42 34.44 10.97
C ASP A 89 13.68 33.80 12.34
N PHE A 90 14.06 34.59 13.34
CA PHE A 90 14.29 34.09 14.69
C PHE A 90 13.01 33.49 15.29
N THR A 91 11.83 34.04 15.00
CA THR A 91 10.59 33.60 15.66
C THR A 91 10.04 32.27 15.16
N SER A 92 10.33 31.90 13.92
CA SER A 92 9.86 30.67 13.28
C SER A 92 10.77 29.47 13.57
N SER A 93 12.07 29.71 13.74
CA SER A 93 13.10 28.68 13.88
C SER A 93 13.51 28.41 15.33
N THR A 94 13.35 29.39 16.23
CA THR A 94 13.77 29.25 17.63
C THR A 94 12.87 28.31 18.40
N GLN A 95 13.50 27.31 19.02
CA GLN A 95 12.85 26.39 19.93
C GLN A 95 13.40 26.57 21.35
N LEU A 96 12.54 26.30 22.32
CA LEU A 96 12.83 26.32 23.74
C LEU A 96 12.84 24.90 24.26
N SER A 97 13.82 24.63 25.11
CA SER A 97 13.96 23.42 25.88
C SER A 97 13.35 23.68 27.26
N ILE A 98 12.27 22.96 27.60
CA ILE A 98 11.46 23.20 28.79
C ILE A 98 11.36 21.91 29.59
N LEU A 99 11.72 21.97 30.86
CA LEU A 99 11.55 20.87 31.80
C LEU A 99 10.32 21.14 32.66
N THR A 100 9.44 20.16 32.74
CA THR A 100 8.21 20.20 33.52
C THR A 100 8.17 19.10 34.57
N CYS A 101 7.55 19.41 35.70
CA CYS A 101 7.38 18.53 36.85
C CYS A 101 5.93 18.64 37.37
N PRO A 102 5.28 17.55 37.77
CA PRO A 102 4.01 17.62 38.49
C PRO A 102 4.09 18.55 39.71
N VAL A 103 3.02 19.30 39.99
CA VAL A 103 2.97 20.25 41.13
C VAL A 103 3.21 19.54 42.47
N GLU A 104 2.75 18.30 42.60
CA GLU A 104 2.93 17.46 43.79
C GLU A 104 4.37 16.95 43.97
N GLY A 105 5.23 17.16 42.97
CA GLY A 105 6.57 16.59 42.91
C GLY A 105 6.55 15.14 42.42
N ILE A 106 7.74 14.55 42.35
CA ILE A 106 7.95 13.21 41.83
C ILE A 106 8.47 12.32 42.95
N LYS A 107 7.78 11.20 43.17
CA LYS A 107 8.23 10.19 44.12
C LYS A 107 9.22 9.26 43.42
N LEU A 108 10.48 9.29 43.84
CA LEU A 108 11.46 8.29 43.42
C LEU A 108 11.10 6.93 44.03
N ALA A 109 10.50 6.04 43.25
CA ALA A 109 10.23 4.67 43.68
C ALA A 109 11.51 3.83 43.62
N GLN A 110 11.75 3.00 44.65
CA GLN A 110 12.98 2.22 44.79
C GLN A 110 13.05 1.00 43.88
N ASP A 111 11.91 0.51 43.36
CA ASP A 111 11.84 -0.58 42.38
C ASP A 111 10.43 -0.59 41.80
N THR A 112 10.29 -0.41 40.49
CA THR A 112 9.02 -0.66 39.79
C THR A 112 9.25 -1.67 38.68
N SER A 113 9.22 -2.93 39.07
CA SER A 113 8.94 -4.08 38.18
C SER A 113 7.46 -4.13 37.74
N SER A 114 6.65 -3.14 38.14
CA SER A 114 5.28 -2.96 37.65
C SER A 114 5.15 -1.62 36.91
N PRO A 115 4.50 -1.58 35.73
CA PRO A 115 4.20 -0.34 35.02
C PRO A 115 3.03 0.38 35.72
N GLY A 116 3.26 0.84 36.95
CA GLY A 116 2.33 1.68 37.71
C GLY A 116 2.34 3.12 37.19
N ASP A 117 1.20 3.81 37.39
CA ASP A 117 0.82 5.07 36.77
C ASP A 117 1.98 6.01 36.40
N LEU A 118 2.22 6.02 35.09
CA LEU A 118 3.23 6.79 34.40
C LEU A 118 2.92 8.30 34.41
N SER A 119 2.00 8.83 35.21
CA SER A 119 1.72 10.28 35.29
C SER A 119 2.84 11.06 35.98
N ASP A 120 3.66 10.40 36.81
CA ASP A 120 4.47 11.07 37.82
C ASP A 120 5.97 11.13 37.42
N SER A 121 6.27 11.57 36.19
CA SER A 121 7.66 11.69 35.72
C SER A 121 7.97 13.08 35.19
N LEU A 122 9.24 13.51 35.29
CA LEU A 122 9.71 14.73 34.63
C LEU A 122 9.53 14.59 33.12
N VAL A 123 9.02 15.64 32.48
CA VAL A 123 8.88 15.68 31.02
C VAL A 123 9.74 16.81 30.47
N HIS A 124 10.51 16.48 29.44
CA HIS A 124 11.29 17.42 28.68
C HIS A 124 10.55 17.74 27.37
N HIS A 125 10.18 18.99 27.19
CA HIS A 125 9.49 19.49 26.00
C HIS A 125 10.44 20.36 25.16
N VAL A 126 10.35 20.22 23.84
CA VAL A 126 10.93 21.17 22.89
C VAL A 126 9.79 21.92 22.21
N VAL A 127 9.66 23.20 22.52
CA VAL A 127 8.49 24.01 22.19
C VAL A 127 8.90 25.21 21.36
N ASN A 128 8.16 25.55 20.32
CA ASN A 128 8.40 26.82 19.61
C ASN A 128 7.95 28.03 20.46
N LEU A 129 8.25 29.26 20.01
CA LEU A 129 7.85 30.47 20.73
C LEU A 129 6.31 30.66 20.83
N LYS A 130 5.54 29.94 20.01
CA LYS A 130 4.07 29.93 20.03
C LYS A 130 3.48 28.96 21.06
N GLY A 131 4.29 28.08 21.66
CA GLY A 131 3.80 27.07 22.60
C GLY A 131 3.50 25.70 21.98
N GLU A 132 3.78 25.50 20.69
CA GLU A 132 3.56 24.20 20.03
C GLU A 132 4.76 23.28 20.29
N ALA A 133 4.50 22.11 20.88
CA ALA A 133 5.52 21.13 21.20
C ALA A 133 5.94 20.38 19.93
N SER A 134 7.20 20.49 19.56
CA SER A 134 7.83 19.69 18.49
C SER A 134 8.34 18.33 18.99
N PHE A 135 8.62 18.23 20.29
CA PHE A 135 9.07 17.01 20.95
C PHE A 135 8.66 17.05 22.42
N SER A 136 8.33 15.90 22.99
CA SER A 136 8.07 15.74 24.42
C SER A 136 8.45 14.32 24.82
N ASP A 137 9.41 14.19 25.74
CA ASP A 137 9.86 12.89 26.22
C ASP A 137 10.13 12.91 27.72
N ARG A 138 10.06 11.75 28.34
CA ARG A 138 10.19 11.60 29.79
C ARG A 138 11.65 11.49 30.16
N VAL A 139 12.04 12.19 31.21
CA VAL A 139 13.41 12.10 31.73
C VAL A 139 13.47 10.90 32.68
N PRO A 140 14.27 9.86 32.36
CA PRO A 140 14.47 8.76 33.29
C PRO A 140 15.27 9.26 34.48
N ILE A 141 14.70 9.15 35.68
CA ILE A 141 15.39 9.39 36.93
C ILE A 141 15.47 8.07 37.66
N SER A 142 16.67 7.52 37.79
CA SER A 142 16.92 6.34 38.61
C SER A 142 17.47 6.79 39.96
N ALA A 143 16.81 6.43 41.07
CA ALA A 143 17.37 6.67 42.39
C ALA A 143 18.54 5.71 42.60
N SER A 144 19.77 6.24 42.62
CA SER A 144 20.95 5.36 42.61
C SER A 144 21.25 4.69 43.94
N ASP A 145 20.78 5.18 45.09
CA ASP A 145 21.01 4.48 46.39
C ASP A 145 20.20 5.03 47.59
N VAL A 146 19.21 5.89 47.38
CA VAL A 146 18.57 6.64 48.46
C VAL A 146 17.11 6.23 48.65
N LYS A 147 16.70 6.06 49.92
CA LYS A 147 15.31 5.85 50.36
C LYS A 147 14.35 6.74 49.57
N ALA A 148 13.21 6.17 49.16
CA ALA A 148 12.16 6.86 48.41
C ALA A 148 11.97 8.31 48.90
N ARG A 149 12.43 9.25 48.09
CA ARG A 149 12.39 10.70 48.37
C ARG A 149 11.50 11.36 47.32
N TRP A 150 10.73 12.34 47.78
CA TRP A 150 10.01 13.26 46.91
C TRP A 150 10.98 14.31 46.37
N ILE A 151 11.03 14.45 45.05
CA ILE A 151 11.69 15.56 44.37
C ILE A 151 10.63 16.63 44.15
N LEU A 152 10.79 17.80 44.76
CA LEU A 152 9.88 18.92 44.56
C LEU A 152 10.24 19.70 43.27
N PRO A 153 9.29 20.39 42.63
CA PRO A 153 9.57 21.20 41.45
C PRO A 153 10.70 22.22 41.66
N SER A 154 10.75 22.83 42.86
CA SER A 154 11.79 23.79 43.25
C SER A 154 13.20 23.20 43.38
N GLU A 155 13.31 21.88 43.47
CA GLU A 155 14.57 21.17 43.59
C GLU A 155 15.14 20.74 42.24
N THR A 156 14.37 20.90 41.16
CA THR A 156 14.80 20.55 39.80
C THR A 156 15.13 21.80 39.00
N GLY A 157 16.20 21.71 38.21
CA GLY A 157 16.61 22.76 37.27
C GLY A 157 17.07 22.16 35.96
N LEU A 158 17.00 22.94 34.88
CA LEU A 158 17.56 22.60 33.59
C LEU A 158 18.79 23.48 33.34
N ALA A 159 19.96 22.85 33.21
CA ALA A 159 21.21 23.50 32.87
C ALA A 159 21.70 23.05 31.49
N PHE A 160 22.45 23.91 30.82
CA PHE A 160 23.02 23.62 29.50
C PHE A 160 24.54 23.76 29.56
N SER A 161 25.27 22.85 28.90
CA SER A 161 26.70 23.09 28.67
C SER A 161 26.87 24.23 27.67
N PRO A 162 27.68 25.27 27.98
CA PRO A 162 28.06 26.24 26.96
C PRO A 162 28.81 25.53 25.81
N PRO A 163 28.65 25.98 24.56
CA PRO A 163 29.45 25.47 23.45
C PRO A 163 30.91 25.82 23.71
N ASN A 164 31.78 24.82 23.86
CA ASN A 164 33.21 25.02 24.10
C ASN A 164 33.82 25.79 22.91
N SER A 165 34.21 27.06 23.16
CA SER A 165 34.76 27.99 22.18
C SER A 165 36.21 27.68 21.75
N SER A 166 36.78 26.55 22.16
CA SER A 166 38.22 26.26 22.02
C SER A 166 38.58 25.11 21.08
N SER A 167 37.64 24.53 20.33
CA SER A 167 37.96 23.47 19.36
C SER A 167 37.26 23.67 18.01
N GLU A 168 37.86 24.52 17.15
CA GLU A 168 37.53 24.62 15.72
C GLU A 168 37.69 23.27 14.97
N LYS A 169 38.32 22.26 15.57
CA LYS A 169 38.51 20.94 14.94
C LYS A 169 37.43 19.90 15.28
N ALA A 170 36.45 20.24 16.10
CA ALA A 170 35.28 19.40 16.37
C ALA A 170 34.06 19.74 15.49
N LEU A 171 34.28 20.39 14.34
CA LEU A 171 33.25 20.98 13.47
C LEU A 171 32.31 19.97 12.76
N THR A 172 32.40 18.67 13.05
CA THR A 172 31.62 17.62 12.37
C THR A 172 30.96 16.60 13.30
N ARG A 173 31.16 16.69 14.62
CA ARG A 173 30.40 15.87 15.59
C ARG A 173 29.37 16.76 16.27
N SER A 174 28.14 16.68 15.76
CA SER A 174 26.87 17.09 16.38
C SER A 174 27.01 18.08 17.54
N ARG A 175 26.73 19.36 17.27
CA ARG A 175 26.46 20.39 18.30
C ARG A 175 25.18 20.04 19.10
N GLN A 176 25.16 18.89 19.76
CA GLN A 176 24.11 18.58 20.71
C GLN A 176 24.41 19.35 21.98
N THR A 177 23.62 20.39 22.24
CA THR A 177 23.58 21.04 23.54
C THR A 177 23.18 19.98 24.56
N LEU A 178 24.16 19.49 25.33
CA LEU A 178 23.91 18.57 26.44
C LEU A 178 23.10 19.32 27.50
N ALA A 179 21.90 18.81 27.79
CA ALA A 179 21.07 19.29 28.87
C ALA A 179 21.36 18.47 30.12
N PHE A 180 21.46 19.13 31.27
CA PHE A 180 21.58 18.48 32.56
C PHE A 180 20.35 18.85 33.38
N VAL A 181 19.67 17.84 33.91
CA VAL A 181 18.68 18.02 34.95
C VAL A 181 19.40 17.96 36.29
N THR A 182 19.39 19.07 37.01
CA THR A 182 20.06 19.19 38.30
C THR A 182 19.04 18.95 39.40
N THR A 183 19.33 18.02 40.29
CA THR A 183 18.62 17.84 41.57
C THR A 183 19.60 18.11 42.72
N PRO A 184 19.15 18.26 43.98
CA PRO A 184 20.05 18.52 45.10
C PRO A 184 21.02 17.38 45.40
N VAL A 185 20.77 16.17 44.87
CA VAL A 185 21.52 14.94 45.16
C VAL A 185 22.24 14.42 43.91
N GLU A 186 21.59 14.51 42.75
CA GLU A 186 22.08 13.91 41.51
C GLU A 186 22.03 14.89 40.34
N PHE A 187 23.00 14.75 39.44
CA PHE A 187 23.02 15.40 38.14
C PHE A 187 22.69 14.36 37.09
N VAL A 188 21.54 14.51 36.42
CA VAL A 188 21.12 13.62 35.35
C VAL A 188 21.45 14.29 34.02
N MET A 189 22.37 13.70 33.27
CA MET A 189 22.62 14.13 31.89
C MET A 189 21.45 13.67 31.02
N VAL A 190 20.74 14.62 30.41
CA VAL A 190 19.65 14.36 29.48
C VAL A 190 20.19 14.55 28.07
N THR A 191 20.59 13.43 27.47
CA THR A 191 20.87 13.37 26.03
C THR A 191 19.56 13.09 25.31
N ARG A 192 19.25 13.90 24.29
CA ARG A 192 18.12 13.60 23.39
C ARG A 192 18.34 12.22 22.78
N ARG A 193 17.32 11.37 22.81
CA ARG A 193 17.33 10.13 22.01
C ARG A 193 17.54 10.51 20.55
N SER A 194 18.39 9.76 19.85
CA SER A 194 18.45 9.92 18.40
C SER A 194 17.06 9.65 17.82
N LEU A 195 16.72 10.25 16.66
CA LEU A 195 15.42 9.96 16.04
C LEU A 195 15.27 8.45 15.79
N LEU A 196 16.37 7.76 15.49
CA LEU A 196 16.44 6.31 15.34
C LEU A 196 16.09 5.59 16.65
N ASP A 197 16.71 5.96 17.77
CA ASP A 197 16.40 5.37 19.08
C ASP A 197 14.95 5.64 19.53
N HIS A 198 14.41 6.81 19.20
CA HIS A 198 13.02 7.14 19.49
C HIS A 198 12.06 6.27 18.67
N ALA A 199 12.33 6.07 17.38
CA ALA A 199 11.55 5.17 16.54
C ALA A 199 11.63 3.72 17.02
N MET A 200 12.82 3.24 17.39
CA MET A 200 13.01 1.90 17.98
C MET A 200 12.26 1.73 19.31
N TRP A 201 12.23 2.78 20.14
CA TRP A 201 11.45 2.78 21.37
C TRP A 201 9.93 2.73 21.10
N LEU A 202 9.43 3.44 20.09
CA LEU A 202 8.02 3.37 19.67
C LEU A 202 7.66 1.97 19.16
N ILE A 203 8.56 1.31 18.42
CA ILE A 203 8.42 -0.09 17.98
C ILE A 203 8.32 -1.02 19.19
N ALA A 204 9.20 -0.86 20.20
CA ALA A 204 9.15 -1.65 21.42
C ALA A 204 7.82 -1.46 22.19
N LYS A 205 7.16 -0.32 22.03
CA LYS A 205 5.82 -0.03 22.59
C LYS A 205 4.66 -0.44 21.66
N ARG A 206 4.94 -1.11 20.54
CA ARG A 206 3.96 -1.52 19.52
C ARG A 206 3.20 -0.36 18.86
N LYS A 207 3.80 0.84 18.85
CA LYS A 207 3.28 2.04 18.18
C LYS A 207 3.95 2.19 16.81
N PHE A 208 3.62 1.28 15.89
CA PHE A 208 4.32 1.15 14.60
C PHE A 208 4.04 2.34 13.66
N GLU A 209 2.82 2.87 13.64
CA GLU A 209 2.45 4.00 12.79
C GLU A 209 3.20 5.29 13.17
N GLU A 210 3.28 5.58 14.47
CA GLU A 210 4.04 6.72 14.99
C GLU A 210 5.54 6.57 14.70
N ALA A 211 6.07 5.35 14.81
CA ALA A 211 7.48 5.07 14.51
C ALA A 211 7.81 5.33 13.04
N VAL A 212 6.94 4.92 12.11
CA VAL A 212 7.12 5.15 10.68
C VAL A 212 6.94 6.63 10.31
N GLN A 213 6.03 7.35 10.98
CA GLN A 213 5.93 8.81 10.82
C GLN A 213 7.23 9.51 11.23
N VAL A 214 7.83 9.11 12.35
CA VAL A 214 9.14 9.66 12.77
C VAL A 214 10.23 9.31 11.76
N ALA A 215 10.18 8.12 11.17
CA ALA A 215 11.10 7.72 10.11
C ALA A 215 10.95 8.56 8.84
N SER A 216 9.72 8.92 8.44
CA SER A 216 9.48 9.77 7.26
C SER A 216 10.11 11.17 7.34
N ALA A 217 10.38 11.65 8.56
CA ALA A 217 11.07 12.92 8.81
C ALA A 217 12.61 12.79 8.81
N MET A 218 13.17 11.59 8.61
CA MET A 218 14.60 11.35 8.54
C MET A 218 15.12 11.44 7.10
N ASP A 219 16.27 12.09 6.91
CA ASP A 219 16.94 12.15 5.60
C ASP A 219 17.75 10.87 5.26
N SER A 220 17.97 9.99 6.24
CA SER A 220 18.80 8.78 6.07
C SER A 220 17.96 7.56 5.64
N THR A 221 18.19 7.08 4.43
CA THR A 221 17.51 5.90 3.85
C THR A 221 17.80 4.61 4.62
N GLU A 222 19.02 4.40 5.12
CA GLU A 222 19.39 3.23 5.92
C GLU A 222 18.65 3.18 7.26
N ALA A 223 18.52 4.33 7.93
CA ALA A 223 17.79 4.44 9.19
C ALA A 223 16.29 4.16 8.98
N VAL A 224 15.69 4.71 7.93
CA VAL A 224 14.28 4.43 7.58
C VAL A 224 14.08 2.95 7.28
N GLY A 225 15.00 2.32 6.54
CA GLY A 225 14.92 0.91 6.19
C GLY A 225 14.96 -0.02 7.41
N THR A 226 15.87 0.26 8.36
CA THR A 226 15.97 -0.52 9.60
C THR A 226 14.75 -0.36 10.51
N ILE A 227 14.18 0.84 10.60
CA ILE A 227 12.95 1.09 11.38
C ILE A 227 11.77 0.37 10.73
N LEU A 228 11.67 0.42 9.41
CA LEU A 228 10.56 -0.21 8.72
C LEU A 228 10.61 -1.73 8.82
N SER A 229 11.77 -2.36 8.57
CA SER A 229 11.91 -3.82 8.71
C SER A 229 11.63 -4.29 10.13
N SER A 230 12.14 -3.57 11.13
CA SER A 230 11.88 -3.89 12.54
C SER A 230 10.42 -3.62 12.98
N ALA A 231 9.72 -2.67 12.36
CA ALA A 231 8.29 -2.45 12.57
C ALA A 231 7.42 -3.49 11.83
N MET A 232 7.84 -3.92 10.64
CA MET A 232 7.10 -4.84 9.78
C MET A 232 7.20 -6.30 10.25
N GLN A 233 8.37 -6.75 10.70
CA GLN A 233 8.60 -8.13 11.14
C GLN A 233 7.54 -8.64 12.15
N PRO A 234 7.20 -7.91 13.24
CA PRO A 234 6.15 -8.34 14.16
C PRO A 234 4.74 -8.32 13.54
N LEU A 235 4.46 -7.38 12.65
CA LEU A 235 3.15 -7.31 11.97
C LEU A 235 2.96 -8.45 10.95
N LEU A 236 4.03 -8.84 10.27
CA LEU A 236 4.04 -9.97 9.35
C LEU A 236 3.92 -11.31 10.10
N SER A 237 4.58 -11.46 11.26
CA SER A 237 4.42 -12.65 12.10
C SER A 237 3.02 -12.80 12.68
N ASP A 238 2.39 -11.68 13.02
CA ASP A 238 1.02 -11.63 13.57
C ASP A 238 -0.07 -11.76 12.48
N LYS A 239 0.33 -11.91 11.21
CA LYS A 239 -0.54 -12.01 10.01
C LYS A 239 -1.37 -10.75 9.75
N GLU A 240 -0.98 -9.60 10.29
CA GLU A 240 -1.62 -8.30 10.02
C GLU A 240 -1.12 -7.67 8.70
N TYR A 241 -1.22 -8.42 7.59
CA TYR A 241 -0.63 -8.04 6.30
C TYR A 241 -1.13 -6.71 5.74
N HIS A 242 -2.41 -6.38 5.95
CA HIS A 242 -2.99 -5.12 5.50
C HIS A 242 -2.41 -3.92 6.25
N ARG A 243 -2.17 -4.08 7.56
CA ARG A 243 -1.61 -3.02 8.40
C ARG A 243 -0.15 -2.78 8.05
N ALA A 244 0.61 -3.86 7.85
CA ALA A 244 1.97 -3.79 7.33
C ALA A 244 2.03 -3.08 5.97
N ALA A 245 1.12 -3.40 5.04
CA ALA A 245 1.05 -2.71 3.74
C ALA A 245 0.71 -1.22 3.88
N THR A 246 -0.14 -0.85 4.83
CA THR A 246 -0.49 0.56 5.09
C THR A 246 0.73 1.36 5.57
N LEU A 247 1.62 0.75 6.37
CA LEU A 247 2.87 1.41 6.80
C LEU A 247 3.78 1.78 5.63
N THR A 248 3.82 0.93 4.59
CA THR A 248 4.62 1.22 3.38
C THR A 248 4.11 2.44 2.62
N SER A 249 2.81 2.79 2.75
CA SER A 249 2.24 4.00 2.13
C SER A 249 2.65 5.32 2.79
N LEU A 250 3.15 5.26 4.03
CA LEU A 250 3.60 6.43 4.78
C LEU A 250 5.03 6.85 4.40
N ILE A 251 5.72 6.05 3.60
CA ILE A 251 7.08 6.31 3.14
C ILE A 251 7.02 6.99 1.78
N ASP A 252 7.75 8.09 1.65
CA ASP A 252 7.90 8.81 0.41
C ASP A 252 8.68 7.96 -0.61
N SER A 253 7.98 7.51 -1.66
CA SER A 253 8.53 6.64 -2.69
C SER A 253 9.66 7.30 -3.49
N GLU A 254 9.69 8.64 -3.57
CA GLU A 254 10.72 9.38 -4.31
C GLU A 254 12.06 9.44 -3.56
N LYS A 255 12.03 9.44 -2.22
CA LYS A 255 13.25 9.56 -1.40
C LYS A 255 13.86 8.23 -0.98
N HIS A 256 13.04 7.20 -0.89
CA HIS A 256 13.40 5.93 -0.25
C HIS A 256 13.27 4.72 -1.18
N GLY A 257 13.49 4.93 -2.48
CA GLY A 257 13.33 3.90 -3.50
C GLY A 257 14.06 2.59 -3.19
N SER A 258 15.32 2.66 -2.74
CA SER A 258 16.17 1.48 -2.50
C SER A 258 15.62 0.49 -1.46
N ILE A 259 14.74 0.97 -0.56
CA ILE A 259 14.18 0.17 0.55
C ILE A 259 13.11 -0.80 0.04
N TRP A 260 12.47 -0.51 -1.10
CA TRP A 260 11.37 -1.33 -1.62
C TRP A 260 11.78 -2.75 -2.00
N THR A 261 13.03 -2.98 -2.37
CA THR A 261 13.55 -4.33 -2.64
C THR A 261 13.58 -5.19 -1.37
N SER A 262 14.02 -4.61 -0.25
CA SER A 262 14.00 -5.26 1.07
C SER A 262 12.57 -5.54 1.52
N ILE A 263 11.68 -4.55 1.41
CA ILE A 263 10.25 -4.68 1.74
C ILE A 263 9.62 -5.81 0.92
N ALA A 264 9.82 -5.82 -0.40
CA ALA A 264 9.28 -6.84 -1.28
C ALA A 264 9.79 -8.23 -0.89
N SER A 265 11.07 -8.38 -0.58
CA SER A 265 11.64 -9.67 -0.14
C SER A 265 11.06 -10.15 1.20
N GLU A 266 10.79 -9.24 2.14
CA GLU A 266 10.15 -9.57 3.43
C GLU A 266 8.70 -10.03 3.24
N PHE A 267 7.93 -9.36 2.37
CA PHE A 267 6.57 -9.79 2.01
C PHE A 267 6.56 -11.10 1.21
N GLU A 268 7.58 -11.35 0.37
CA GLU A 268 7.75 -12.61 -0.37
C GLU A 268 7.97 -13.78 0.58
N SER A 269 8.85 -13.63 1.57
CA SER A 269 9.12 -14.68 2.57
C SER A 269 7.89 -15.13 3.37
N HIS A 270 6.87 -14.27 3.47
CA HIS A 270 5.61 -14.55 4.16
C HIS A 270 4.43 -14.85 3.21
N ASN A 271 4.67 -15.01 1.89
CA ASN A 271 3.64 -15.20 0.85
C ASN A 271 2.53 -14.10 0.86
N ALA A 272 2.88 -12.88 1.26
CA ALA A 272 1.93 -11.78 1.47
C ALA A 272 2.01 -10.66 0.41
N LEU A 273 2.75 -10.88 -0.68
CA LEU A 273 2.96 -9.91 -1.76
C LEU A 273 1.66 -9.34 -2.36
N GLN A 274 0.58 -10.12 -2.36
CA GLN A 274 -0.74 -9.71 -2.84
C GLN A 274 -1.31 -8.46 -2.14
N TYR A 275 -0.91 -8.19 -0.90
CA TYR A 275 -1.36 -7.02 -0.14
C TYR A 275 -0.55 -5.76 -0.46
N LEU A 276 0.65 -5.92 -1.00
CA LEU A 276 1.56 -4.83 -1.36
C LEU A 276 1.23 -4.20 -2.74
N VAL A 277 0.45 -4.92 -3.56
CA VAL A 277 0.07 -4.55 -4.93
C VAL A 277 -0.50 -3.14 -5.07
N GLY A 278 -1.26 -2.67 -4.07
CA GLY A 278 -1.88 -1.34 -4.10
C GLY A 278 -0.93 -0.18 -3.81
N TYR A 279 0.24 -0.47 -3.23
CA TYR A 279 1.19 0.50 -2.68
C TYR A 279 2.54 0.50 -3.40
N LEU A 280 2.79 -0.45 -4.30
CA LEU A 280 3.99 -0.47 -5.11
C LEU A 280 4.09 0.79 -5.99
N PRO A 281 5.30 1.36 -6.17
CA PRO A 281 5.50 2.49 -7.08
C PRO A 281 5.07 2.15 -8.52
N ILE A 282 4.19 2.96 -9.10
CA ILE A 282 3.67 2.73 -10.47
C ILE A 282 4.47 3.54 -11.50
N ASP A 283 5.12 4.63 -11.07
CA ASP A 283 5.91 5.46 -11.95
C ASP A 283 7.23 4.78 -12.33
N VAL A 284 7.45 4.59 -13.63
CA VAL A 284 8.63 3.89 -14.18
C VAL A 284 9.94 4.50 -13.70
N LYS A 285 10.00 5.84 -13.55
CA LYS A 285 11.19 6.55 -13.03
C LYS A 285 11.46 6.26 -11.56
N ILE A 286 10.42 6.22 -10.74
CA ILE A 286 10.52 5.90 -9.31
C ILE A 286 10.86 4.41 -9.15
N ALA A 287 10.31 3.53 -9.99
CA ALA A 287 10.65 2.12 -10.01
C ALA A 287 12.11 1.86 -10.45
N GLU A 288 12.63 2.65 -11.39
CA GLU A 288 14.06 2.68 -11.77
C GLU A 288 14.96 3.10 -10.61
N GLU A 289 14.66 4.24 -9.98
CA GLU A 289 15.41 4.76 -8.84
C GLU A 289 15.32 3.85 -7.61
N SER A 290 14.25 3.06 -7.52
CA SER A 290 14.04 2.07 -6.46
C SER A 290 14.75 0.73 -6.68
N GLY A 291 15.36 0.51 -7.86
CA GLY A 291 15.89 -0.80 -8.24
C GLY A 291 14.81 -1.87 -8.44
N LEU A 292 13.54 -1.48 -8.55
CA LEU A 292 12.39 -2.36 -8.78
C LEU A 292 12.18 -2.68 -10.27
N LEU A 293 12.91 -2.03 -11.18
CA LEU A 293 12.72 -2.20 -12.64
C LEU A 293 13.08 -3.61 -13.14
N ASP A 294 13.78 -4.46 -12.36
CA ASP A 294 14.22 -5.77 -12.85
C ASP A 294 13.07 -6.76 -13.17
N GLY A 295 11.81 -6.34 -13.07
CA GLY A 295 10.62 -7.06 -13.53
C GLY A 295 10.29 -8.30 -12.68
N GLU A 296 11.24 -8.86 -11.94
CA GLU A 296 11.08 -10.09 -11.17
C GLU A 296 10.11 -9.91 -9.99
N ILE A 297 10.16 -8.77 -9.29
CA ILE A 297 9.25 -8.48 -8.17
C ILE A 297 7.82 -8.24 -8.68
N TYR A 298 7.65 -7.55 -9.80
CA TYR A 298 6.35 -7.36 -10.44
C TYR A 298 5.80 -8.69 -10.98
N ASP A 299 6.62 -9.51 -11.63
CA ASP A 299 6.23 -10.84 -12.11
C ASP A 299 5.81 -11.76 -10.93
N LYS A 300 6.57 -11.75 -9.82
CA LYS A 300 6.26 -12.52 -8.60
C LYS A 300 4.99 -12.03 -7.90
N THR A 301 4.80 -10.72 -7.79
CA THR A 301 3.57 -10.16 -7.21
C THR A 301 2.37 -10.54 -8.05
N ILE A 302 2.44 -10.44 -9.38
CA ILE A 302 1.36 -10.88 -10.27
C ILE A 302 1.10 -12.38 -10.14
N THR A 303 2.15 -13.21 -10.04
CA THR A 303 2.03 -14.65 -9.79
C THR A 303 1.26 -14.93 -8.50
N SER A 304 1.57 -14.21 -7.41
CA SER A 304 0.84 -14.34 -6.15
C SER A 304 -0.63 -13.91 -6.25
N VAL A 305 -0.92 -12.86 -7.04
CA VAL A 305 -2.29 -12.41 -7.29
C VAL A 305 -3.08 -13.44 -8.09
N ILE A 306 -2.47 -14.09 -9.08
CA ILE A 306 -3.10 -15.14 -9.88
C ILE A 306 -3.52 -16.32 -8.99
N LEU A 307 -2.65 -16.75 -8.07
CA LEU A 307 -2.91 -17.91 -7.22
C LEU A 307 -3.95 -17.65 -6.13
N HIS A 308 -4.06 -16.42 -5.62
CA HIS A 308 -4.85 -16.15 -4.42
C HIS A 308 -6.03 -15.19 -4.64
N GLN A 309 -5.95 -14.25 -5.58
CA GLN A 309 -6.96 -13.21 -5.82
C GLN A 309 -7.10 -12.85 -7.32
N PRO A 310 -7.55 -13.79 -8.18
CA PRO A 310 -7.61 -13.59 -9.63
C PRO A 310 -8.54 -12.44 -10.04
N SER A 311 -9.55 -12.12 -9.24
CA SER A 311 -10.47 -11.00 -9.49
C SER A 311 -9.79 -9.62 -9.48
N ARG A 312 -8.65 -9.48 -8.80
CA ARG A 312 -7.89 -8.22 -8.74
C ARG A 312 -6.90 -8.05 -9.89
N LEU A 313 -6.69 -9.09 -10.71
CA LEU A 313 -5.70 -9.07 -11.78
C LEU A 313 -6.05 -8.07 -12.89
N LEU A 314 -7.31 -8.06 -13.35
CA LEU A 314 -7.74 -7.16 -14.42
C LEU A 314 -7.60 -5.67 -14.06
N PRO A 315 -8.12 -5.17 -12.91
CA PRO A 315 -7.95 -3.76 -12.55
C PRO A 315 -6.47 -3.40 -12.30
N LEU A 316 -5.65 -4.35 -11.83
CA LEU A 316 -4.21 -4.17 -11.68
C LEU A 316 -3.53 -3.96 -13.03
N LEU A 317 -3.78 -4.84 -14.01
CA LEU A 317 -3.21 -4.74 -15.37
C LEU A 317 -3.67 -3.49 -16.13
N GLN A 318 -4.84 -2.94 -15.80
CA GLN A 318 -5.30 -1.67 -16.36
C GLN A 318 -4.55 -0.47 -15.79
N ARG A 319 -4.06 -0.57 -14.55
CA ARG A 319 -3.38 0.53 -13.83
C ARG A 319 -1.87 0.54 -14.07
N TRP A 320 -1.24 -0.62 -14.25
CA TRP A 320 0.22 -0.71 -14.37
C TRP A 320 0.74 -0.44 -15.80
N PRO A 321 1.86 0.32 -15.93
CA PRO A 321 2.54 0.52 -17.21
C PRO A 321 3.23 -0.77 -17.72
N ARG A 322 3.46 -0.87 -19.04
CA ARG A 322 3.94 -2.11 -19.71
C ARG A 322 5.38 -2.44 -19.37
N GLU A 323 6.12 -1.42 -18.99
CA GLU A 323 7.55 -1.46 -18.74
C GLU A 323 7.89 -2.17 -17.41
N LEU A 324 6.89 -2.39 -16.55
CA LEU A 324 7.09 -2.99 -15.22
C LEU A 324 6.99 -4.52 -15.20
N TYR A 325 6.35 -5.16 -16.18
CA TYR A 325 6.11 -6.61 -16.16
C TYR A 325 6.24 -7.25 -17.55
N SER A 326 6.57 -8.54 -17.57
CA SER A 326 6.73 -9.28 -18.83
C SER A 326 5.41 -9.86 -19.33
N GLU A 327 4.81 -9.27 -20.37
CA GLU A 327 3.56 -9.77 -20.99
C GLU A 327 3.66 -11.24 -21.43
N THR A 328 4.82 -11.68 -21.95
CA THR A 328 5.02 -13.06 -22.43
C THR A 328 5.04 -14.08 -21.31
N ARG A 329 5.68 -13.76 -20.18
CA ARG A 329 5.68 -14.63 -18.99
C ARG A 329 4.29 -14.71 -18.38
N LEU A 330 3.60 -13.58 -18.30
CA LEU A 330 2.25 -13.48 -17.76
C LEU A 330 1.26 -14.36 -18.54
N VAL A 331 1.28 -14.29 -19.87
CA VAL A 331 0.42 -15.13 -20.73
C VAL A 331 0.70 -16.61 -20.51
N LYS A 332 1.98 -17.00 -20.41
CA LYS A 332 2.36 -18.39 -20.15
C LYS A 332 1.85 -18.86 -18.79
N LEU A 333 2.04 -18.04 -17.75
CA LEU A 333 1.66 -18.38 -16.38
C LEU A 333 0.14 -18.49 -16.22
N ILE A 334 -0.62 -17.57 -16.81
CA ILE A 334 -2.09 -17.68 -16.84
C ILE A 334 -2.52 -18.93 -17.63
N GLY A 335 -1.83 -19.25 -18.73
CA GLY A 335 -2.09 -20.44 -19.54
C GLY A 335 -1.81 -21.76 -18.82
N GLU A 336 -0.82 -21.81 -17.92
CA GLU A 336 -0.53 -22.98 -17.08
C GLU A 336 -1.59 -23.18 -15.98
N VAL A 337 -2.18 -22.09 -15.48
CA VAL A 337 -3.20 -22.13 -14.42
C VAL A 337 -4.59 -22.50 -14.97
N ILE A 338 -4.92 -22.13 -16.21
CA ILE A 338 -6.22 -22.42 -16.84
C ILE A 338 -6.16 -23.74 -17.61
N PRO A 339 -6.94 -24.77 -17.24
CA PRO A 339 -6.99 -26.01 -18.00
C PRO A 339 -7.49 -25.78 -19.44
N GLU A 340 -6.87 -26.43 -20.42
CA GLU A 340 -7.21 -26.22 -21.85
C GLU A 340 -8.66 -26.57 -22.22
N TYR A 341 -9.28 -27.45 -21.44
CA TYR A 341 -10.66 -27.93 -21.63
C TYR A 341 -11.72 -27.03 -20.97
N TRP A 342 -11.32 -26.05 -20.15
CA TRP A 342 -12.27 -25.25 -19.39
C TRP A 342 -12.97 -24.20 -20.27
N THR A 343 -14.30 -24.17 -20.21
CA THR A 343 -15.14 -23.21 -20.94
C THR A 343 -16.31 -22.77 -20.06
N VAL A 344 -16.73 -21.51 -20.19
CA VAL A 344 -17.89 -20.98 -19.44
C VAL A 344 -19.18 -21.76 -19.75
N ASN A 345 -19.27 -22.35 -20.95
CA ASN A 345 -20.42 -23.10 -21.45
C ASN A 345 -20.45 -24.60 -21.12
N TRP A 346 -19.59 -25.11 -20.22
CA TRP A 346 -19.67 -26.50 -19.73
C TRP A 346 -20.97 -26.81 -18.92
N SER A 347 -21.97 -25.92 -18.92
CA SER A 347 -23.31 -26.29 -18.47
C SER A 347 -24.10 -27.17 -19.48
N MET A 348 -23.56 -27.48 -20.66
CA MET A 348 -24.29 -28.24 -21.71
C MET A 348 -23.89 -29.72 -21.88
N LYS A 349 -22.87 -30.24 -21.19
CA LYS A 349 -22.41 -31.64 -21.38
C LYS A 349 -22.58 -32.59 -20.19
N HIS A 350 -23.13 -32.12 -19.06
CA HIS A 350 -23.55 -33.00 -17.97
C HIS A 350 -25.07 -32.90 -17.74
N SER A 351 -25.85 -33.25 -18.76
CA SER A 351 -27.16 -33.87 -18.50
C SER A 351 -26.93 -35.36 -18.29
N PRO A 352 -27.55 -36.02 -17.30
CA PRO A 352 -27.47 -37.46 -17.16
C PRO A 352 -28.06 -38.12 -18.42
N PRO A 353 -27.57 -39.31 -18.83
CA PRO A 353 -28.10 -40.00 -20.00
C PRO A 353 -29.60 -40.32 -19.80
N PRO A 354 -30.38 -40.42 -20.90
CA PRO A 354 -31.81 -40.67 -20.83
C PRO A 354 -32.08 -42.09 -20.31
N GLU A 355 -33.18 -42.22 -19.58
CA GLU A 355 -33.76 -43.42 -19.00
C GLU A 355 -33.48 -44.71 -19.82
N GLU A 356 -32.78 -45.66 -19.19
CA GLU A 356 -32.71 -47.03 -19.69
C GLU A 356 -34.09 -47.68 -19.60
N THR A 357 -34.57 -48.14 -20.76
CA THR A 357 -35.69 -49.07 -20.87
C THR A 357 -35.26 -50.41 -20.29
N GLY A 358 -36.08 -50.93 -19.38
CA GLY A 358 -35.69 -52.03 -18.49
C GLY A 358 -35.48 -53.38 -19.16
N THR A 359 -34.76 -54.25 -18.46
CA THR A 359 -35.16 -55.66 -18.30
C THR A 359 -34.57 -56.22 -17.01
N SER A 360 -35.35 -57.10 -16.38
CA SER A 360 -35.29 -57.60 -15.02
C SER A 360 -34.37 -58.81 -14.79
N ALA A 361 -34.02 -58.99 -13.50
CA ALA A 361 -33.87 -60.24 -12.74
C ALA A 361 -32.44 -60.73 -12.37
N GLU A 362 -32.22 -60.71 -11.04
CA GLU A 362 -31.59 -61.74 -10.17
C GLU A 362 -30.19 -62.28 -10.51
N ASP A 363 -29.22 -62.10 -9.61
CA ASP A 363 -28.80 -63.13 -8.62
C ASP A 363 -27.55 -62.65 -7.85
N GLY A 364 -27.43 -63.09 -6.59
CA GLY A 364 -26.47 -62.59 -5.60
C GLY A 364 -25.03 -63.07 -5.76
N GLY A 365 -24.10 -62.33 -5.15
CA GLY A 365 -22.70 -62.71 -5.01
C GLY A 365 -21.88 -61.67 -4.24
N GLU A 366 -21.18 -62.13 -3.24
CA GLU A 366 -20.46 -61.41 -2.17
C GLU A 366 -19.28 -60.52 -2.62
N GLU A 367 -19.01 -59.52 -1.76
CA GLU A 367 -17.71 -58.93 -1.39
C GLU A 367 -16.73 -58.49 -2.50
N VAL A 368 -16.48 -57.16 -2.58
CA VAL A 368 -15.16 -56.55 -2.29
C VAL A 368 -15.40 -55.09 -1.90
N GLU A 369 -15.11 -54.72 -0.64
CA GLU A 369 -14.89 -53.32 -0.25
C GLU A 369 -13.60 -52.83 -0.94
N GLY A 370 -13.74 -52.37 -2.17
CA GLY A 370 -12.73 -51.55 -2.83
C GLY A 370 -13.00 -50.10 -2.45
N GLU A 371 -12.10 -49.51 -1.66
CA GLU A 371 -12.05 -48.07 -1.46
C GLU A 371 -12.06 -47.38 -2.83
N SER A 372 -13.24 -46.85 -3.19
CA SER A 372 -13.46 -46.08 -4.41
C SER A 372 -12.62 -44.82 -4.32
N TYR A 373 -11.59 -44.77 -5.16
CA TYR A 373 -10.76 -43.60 -5.44
C TYR A 373 -11.52 -42.46 -6.16
N ASP A 374 -12.86 -42.39 -6.09
CA ASP A 374 -13.69 -41.36 -6.72
C ASP A 374 -14.09 -40.20 -5.78
N ASP A 375 -13.58 -40.17 -4.53
CA ASP A 375 -13.90 -39.11 -3.56
C ASP A 375 -12.85 -37.97 -3.48
N VAL A 376 -11.94 -37.90 -4.46
CA VAL A 376 -10.96 -36.80 -4.57
C VAL A 376 -11.27 -36.01 -5.84
N MET A 377 -11.80 -34.79 -5.66
CA MET A 377 -12.13 -33.78 -6.69
C MET A 377 -13.57 -33.77 -7.24
N LYS A 378 -14.58 -33.73 -6.36
CA LYS A 378 -15.81 -32.96 -6.68
C LYS A 378 -15.49 -31.47 -6.52
N VAL A 379 -14.77 -30.89 -7.48
CA VAL A 379 -14.54 -29.45 -7.52
C VAL A 379 -15.86 -28.77 -7.83
N ASP A 380 -16.26 -27.85 -6.95
CA ASP A 380 -17.50 -27.09 -7.09
C ASP A 380 -17.41 -26.19 -8.35
N PRO A 381 -18.24 -26.40 -9.38
CA PRO A 381 -18.16 -25.66 -10.65
C PRO A 381 -18.37 -24.15 -10.47
N SER A 382 -18.95 -23.73 -9.35
CA SER A 382 -19.14 -22.33 -8.98
C SER A 382 -17.81 -21.66 -8.62
N ARG A 383 -16.95 -22.35 -7.85
CA ARG A 383 -15.63 -21.83 -7.42
C ARG A 383 -14.66 -21.71 -8.58
N GLU A 384 -14.71 -22.65 -9.52
CA GLU A 384 -13.91 -22.59 -10.74
C GLU A 384 -14.29 -21.40 -11.63
N ARG A 385 -15.59 -21.10 -11.75
CA ARG A 385 -16.05 -19.91 -12.49
C ARG A 385 -15.55 -18.62 -11.85
N GLU A 386 -15.61 -18.51 -10.53
CA GLU A 386 -15.10 -17.35 -9.80
C GLU A 386 -13.58 -17.17 -9.97
N HIS A 387 -12.83 -18.26 -10.14
CA HIS A 387 -11.39 -18.22 -10.30
C HIS A 387 -10.94 -18.00 -11.76
N TYR A 388 -11.51 -18.74 -12.72
CA TYR A 388 -11.03 -18.76 -14.12
C TYR A 388 -11.62 -17.64 -14.98
N VAL A 389 -12.83 -17.15 -14.72
CA VAL A 389 -13.41 -16.05 -15.51
C VAL A 389 -12.57 -14.78 -15.44
N PRO A 390 -12.14 -14.29 -14.25
CA PRO A 390 -11.28 -13.12 -14.18
C PRO A 390 -9.93 -13.30 -14.88
N LEU A 391 -9.36 -14.51 -14.82
CA LEU A 391 -8.10 -14.83 -15.50
C LEU A 391 -8.26 -14.81 -17.03
N LEU A 392 -9.36 -15.35 -17.56
CA LEU A 392 -9.67 -15.27 -18.99
C LEU A 392 -9.94 -13.84 -19.45
N LEU A 393 -10.58 -13.00 -18.63
CA LEU A 393 -10.78 -11.58 -18.92
C LEU A 393 -9.44 -10.80 -18.92
N ALA A 394 -8.54 -11.11 -17.98
CA ALA A 394 -7.19 -10.54 -17.98
C ALA A 394 -6.40 -10.95 -19.22
N LEU A 395 -6.47 -12.23 -19.61
CA LEU A 395 -5.82 -12.77 -20.80
C LEU A 395 -6.41 -12.19 -22.10
N ARG A 396 -7.74 -11.99 -22.17
CA ARG A 396 -8.40 -11.25 -23.25
C ARG A 396 -7.85 -9.83 -23.37
N TYR A 397 -7.68 -9.13 -22.26
CA TYR A 397 -7.11 -7.78 -22.23
C TYR A 397 -5.67 -7.75 -22.76
N LEU A 398 -4.84 -8.72 -22.37
CA LEU A 398 -3.46 -8.85 -22.86
C LEU A 398 -3.41 -9.11 -24.37
N TYR A 399 -4.22 -10.05 -24.89
CA TYR A 399 -4.24 -10.34 -26.33
C TYR A 399 -4.82 -9.21 -27.19
N THR A 400 -5.80 -8.48 -26.66
CA THR A 400 -6.29 -7.25 -27.31
C THR A 400 -5.18 -6.21 -27.44
N ARG A 401 -4.30 -6.13 -26.43
CA ARG A 401 -3.18 -5.17 -26.37
C ARG A 401 -1.98 -5.60 -27.23
N SER A 402 -1.72 -6.90 -27.35
CA SER A 402 -0.67 -7.47 -28.20
C SER A 402 -1.08 -7.65 -29.67
N SER A 403 -2.36 -7.42 -30.00
CA SER A 403 -2.95 -7.60 -31.34
C SER A 403 -2.89 -9.03 -31.87
N ASP A 404 -2.76 -10.03 -31.00
CA ASP A 404 -2.82 -11.44 -31.39
C ASP A 404 -4.28 -11.90 -31.50
N LEU A 405 -4.82 -11.73 -32.70
CA LEU A 405 -6.22 -12.05 -33.02
C LEU A 405 -6.53 -13.55 -32.93
N GLY A 406 -5.56 -14.44 -33.14
CA GLY A 406 -5.80 -15.89 -33.14
C GLY A 406 -6.09 -16.41 -31.74
N ASN A 407 -5.24 -16.03 -30.79
CA ASN A 407 -5.40 -16.40 -29.39
C ASN A 407 -6.57 -15.64 -28.73
N LEU A 408 -6.83 -14.39 -29.13
CA LEU A 408 -8.01 -13.64 -28.68
C LEU A 408 -9.32 -14.38 -29.01
N LEU A 409 -9.47 -14.90 -30.23
CA LEU A 409 -10.67 -15.64 -30.64
C LEU A 409 -10.85 -16.95 -29.86
N ALA A 410 -9.75 -17.65 -29.56
CA ALA A 410 -9.81 -18.86 -28.73
C ALA A 410 -10.32 -18.55 -27.31
N VAL A 411 -9.93 -17.40 -26.76
CA VAL A 411 -10.32 -16.94 -25.42
C VAL A 411 -11.77 -16.46 -25.40
N ASP A 412 -12.17 -15.67 -26.39
CA ASP A 412 -13.55 -15.22 -26.53
C ASP A 412 -14.51 -16.40 -26.73
N LEU A 413 -14.08 -17.46 -27.42
CA LEU A 413 -14.84 -18.71 -27.53
C LEU A 413 -14.99 -19.42 -26.18
N ARG A 414 -13.94 -19.43 -25.34
CA ARG A 414 -14.01 -20.00 -23.98
C ARG A 414 -14.91 -19.18 -23.05
N LEU A 415 -14.91 -17.85 -23.21
CA LEU A 415 -15.78 -16.92 -22.48
C LEU A 415 -17.24 -16.96 -22.98
N GLY A 416 -17.48 -17.46 -24.19
CA GLY A 416 -18.80 -17.51 -24.82
C GLY A 416 -19.27 -16.16 -25.38
N ASP A 417 -18.38 -15.20 -25.58
CA ASP A 417 -18.70 -13.87 -26.12
C ASP A 417 -18.83 -13.94 -27.66
N THR A 418 -19.97 -14.45 -28.12
CA THR A 418 -20.23 -14.64 -29.55
C THR A 418 -20.22 -13.32 -30.33
N ALA A 419 -20.64 -12.21 -29.71
CA ALA A 419 -20.69 -10.91 -30.36
C ALA A 419 -19.29 -10.39 -30.70
N ALA A 420 -18.34 -10.50 -29.78
CA ALA A 420 -16.95 -10.10 -30.02
C ALA A 420 -16.29 -10.93 -31.12
N ILE A 421 -16.52 -12.25 -31.13
CA ILE A 421 -16.02 -13.17 -32.16
C ILE A 421 -16.50 -12.73 -33.54
N PHE A 422 -17.80 -12.52 -33.72
CA PHE A 422 -18.35 -12.12 -35.02
C PHE A 422 -17.97 -10.69 -35.42
N ASN A 423 -17.74 -9.77 -34.48
CA ASN A 423 -17.21 -8.44 -34.81
C ASN A 423 -15.78 -8.51 -35.37
N ILE A 424 -14.94 -9.39 -34.84
CA ILE A 424 -13.56 -9.57 -35.35
C ILE A 424 -13.57 -10.27 -36.71
N ILE A 425 -14.41 -11.30 -36.88
CA ILE A 425 -14.45 -12.11 -38.09
C ILE A 425 -15.21 -11.43 -39.25
N SER A 426 -16.23 -10.62 -38.96
CA SER A 426 -16.98 -9.86 -39.99
C SER A 426 -16.14 -8.74 -40.62
N ASP A 427 -15.07 -8.30 -39.96
CA ASP A 427 -14.10 -7.38 -40.54
C ASP A 427 -13.23 -8.10 -41.58
N SER A 428 -13.68 -8.04 -42.83
CA SER A 428 -13.03 -8.70 -43.98
C SER A 428 -11.56 -8.32 -44.14
N SER A 429 -11.16 -7.13 -43.68
CA SER A 429 -9.76 -6.67 -43.71
C SER A 429 -8.85 -7.47 -42.76
N LYS A 430 -9.33 -7.81 -41.56
CA LYS A 430 -8.61 -8.60 -40.56
C LYS A 430 -8.52 -10.07 -40.95
N LEU A 431 -9.57 -10.58 -41.57
CA LEU A 431 -9.65 -11.96 -42.06
C LEU A 431 -8.72 -12.20 -43.27
N GLN A 432 -8.59 -11.22 -44.16
CA GLN A 432 -7.68 -11.29 -45.30
C GLN A 432 -6.21 -11.10 -44.91
N SER A 433 -5.92 -10.27 -43.90
CA SER A 433 -4.55 -10.00 -43.46
C SER A 433 -3.98 -11.09 -42.54
N SER A 434 -4.79 -11.71 -41.66
CA SER A 434 -4.29 -12.70 -40.69
C SER A 434 -4.53 -14.15 -41.14
N THR A 435 -3.45 -14.90 -41.37
CA THR A 435 -3.49 -16.35 -41.64
C THR A 435 -3.98 -17.16 -40.44
N ALA A 436 -3.62 -16.72 -39.21
CA ALA A 436 -3.99 -17.38 -37.97
C ALA A 436 -5.51 -17.38 -37.76
N VAL A 437 -6.18 -16.24 -38.01
CA VAL A 437 -7.64 -16.13 -37.91
C VAL A 437 -8.31 -17.06 -38.92
N ARG A 438 -7.82 -17.15 -40.15
CA ARG A 438 -8.37 -18.06 -41.17
C ARG A 438 -8.30 -19.52 -40.76
N GLN A 439 -7.13 -19.97 -40.29
CA GLN A 439 -6.94 -21.33 -39.81
C GLN A 439 -7.82 -21.63 -38.60
N TRP A 440 -7.97 -20.65 -37.69
CA TRP A 440 -8.82 -20.80 -36.53
C TRP A 440 -10.30 -20.95 -36.91
N VAL A 441 -10.81 -20.11 -37.81
CA VAL A 441 -12.20 -20.18 -38.32
C VAL A 441 -12.45 -21.50 -39.03
N ALA A 442 -11.52 -21.97 -39.86
CA ALA A 442 -11.63 -23.26 -40.53
C ALA A 442 -11.72 -24.42 -39.52
N ARG A 443 -10.89 -24.39 -38.48
CA ARG A 443 -10.84 -25.44 -37.43
C ARG A 443 -12.09 -25.44 -36.53
N HIS A 444 -12.65 -24.26 -36.24
CA HIS A 444 -13.79 -24.11 -35.33
C HIS A 444 -15.12 -23.86 -36.06
N MET A 445 -15.18 -24.14 -37.36
CA MET A 445 -16.33 -23.82 -38.21
C MET A 445 -17.63 -24.40 -37.67
N LEU A 446 -17.64 -25.69 -37.29
CA LEU A 446 -18.80 -26.35 -36.69
C LEU A 446 -19.25 -25.67 -35.40
N THR A 447 -18.31 -25.29 -34.54
CA THR A 447 -18.61 -24.61 -33.27
C THR A 447 -19.22 -23.23 -33.51
N LEU A 448 -18.77 -22.49 -34.53
CA LEU A 448 -19.35 -21.20 -34.92
C LEU A 448 -20.78 -21.38 -35.44
N PHE A 449 -21.02 -22.38 -36.30
CA PHE A 449 -22.36 -22.67 -36.80
C PHE A 449 -23.33 -23.05 -35.68
N ARG A 450 -22.87 -23.80 -34.68
CA ARG A 450 -23.69 -24.17 -33.51
C ARG A 450 -24.01 -22.98 -32.60
N THR A 451 -23.14 -21.95 -32.55
CA THR A 451 -23.39 -20.76 -31.73
C THR A 451 -24.28 -19.74 -32.43
N ASN A 452 -24.02 -19.44 -33.71
CA ASN A 452 -24.88 -18.53 -34.48
C ASN A 452 -24.82 -18.87 -35.99
N PRO A 453 -25.75 -19.72 -36.48
CA PRO A 453 -25.68 -20.22 -37.85
C PRO A 453 -25.83 -19.10 -38.89
N LEU A 454 -26.68 -18.10 -38.65
CA LEU A 454 -26.92 -17.01 -39.60
C LEU A 454 -25.70 -16.08 -39.74
N ALA A 455 -25.08 -15.71 -38.63
CA ALA A 455 -23.87 -14.87 -38.66
C ALA A 455 -22.69 -15.63 -39.29
N THR A 456 -22.55 -16.93 -39.01
CA THR A 456 -21.53 -17.77 -39.66
C THR A 456 -21.76 -17.90 -41.15
N CYS A 457 -23.01 -18.11 -41.60
CA CYS A 457 -23.36 -18.12 -43.02
C CYS A 457 -22.99 -16.80 -43.70
N ALA A 458 -23.30 -15.66 -43.09
CA ALA A 458 -22.96 -14.34 -43.62
C ALA A 458 -21.44 -14.20 -43.83
N VAL A 459 -20.66 -14.43 -42.78
CA VAL A 459 -19.19 -14.36 -42.82
C VAL A 459 -18.58 -15.25 -43.91
N LEU A 460 -18.99 -16.52 -43.98
CA LEU A 460 -18.43 -17.47 -44.94
C LEU A 460 -18.83 -17.11 -46.37
N SER A 461 -20.07 -16.66 -46.57
CA SER A 461 -20.56 -16.23 -47.87
C SER A 461 -19.94 -14.91 -48.36
N ASP A 462 -19.55 -14.02 -47.46
CA ASP A 462 -18.87 -12.77 -47.80
C ASP A 462 -17.40 -13.01 -48.18
N ASN A 463 -16.84 -14.17 -47.80
CA ASN A 463 -15.42 -14.51 -47.96
C ASN A 463 -15.22 -15.84 -48.72
N MET A 464 -16.00 -16.09 -49.78
CA MET A 464 -15.93 -17.34 -50.56
C MET A 464 -14.56 -17.63 -51.18
N ALA A 465 -13.76 -16.60 -51.44
CA ALA A 465 -12.38 -16.75 -51.93
C ALA A 465 -11.45 -17.39 -50.88
N LEU A 466 -11.72 -17.17 -49.59
CA LEU A 466 -10.95 -17.72 -48.48
C LEU A 466 -11.50 -19.07 -48.01
N PHE A 467 -12.83 -19.26 -48.10
CA PHE A 467 -13.52 -20.47 -47.69
C PHE A 467 -14.38 -21.00 -48.85
N PRO A 468 -13.84 -21.86 -49.72
CA PRO A 468 -14.58 -22.42 -50.84
C PRO A 468 -15.80 -23.21 -50.35
N VAL A 469 -16.93 -23.03 -51.03
CA VAL A 469 -18.22 -23.67 -50.66
C VAL A 469 -18.09 -25.19 -50.53
N GLY A 470 -17.31 -25.85 -51.39
CA GLY A 470 -17.09 -27.30 -51.29
C GLY A 470 -16.38 -27.73 -49.99
N SER A 471 -15.47 -26.91 -49.46
CA SER A 471 -14.80 -27.19 -48.17
C SER A 471 -15.78 -27.03 -47.00
N VAL A 472 -16.63 -26.00 -47.06
CA VAL A 472 -17.66 -25.75 -46.05
C VAL A 472 -18.71 -26.85 -46.04
N VAL A 473 -19.20 -27.26 -47.22
CA VAL A 473 -20.16 -28.37 -47.37
C VAL A 473 -19.58 -29.68 -46.84
N ALA A 474 -18.34 -30.03 -47.24
CA ALA A 474 -17.67 -31.25 -46.74
C ALA A 474 -17.52 -31.26 -45.21
N THR A 475 -17.31 -30.10 -44.59
CA THR A 475 -17.22 -29.97 -43.13
C THR A 475 -18.59 -30.15 -42.45
N LEU A 476 -19.67 -29.78 -43.14
CA LEU A 476 -21.05 -29.83 -42.63
C LEU A 476 -21.80 -31.12 -43.01
N ASP A 477 -21.22 -32.04 -43.78
CA ASP A 477 -21.89 -33.26 -44.26
C ASP A 477 -22.42 -34.16 -43.13
N GLY A 478 -21.84 -34.08 -41.93
CA GLY A 478 -22.30 -34.79 -40.73
C GLY A 478 -23.46 -34.12 -39.97
N GLU A 479 -23.80 -32.86 -40.29
CA GLU A 479 -24.86 -32.08 -39.62
C GLU A 479 -25.86 -31.53 -40.66
N SER A 480 -26.77 -32.39 -41.11
CA SER A 480 -27.80 -32.12 -42.14
C SER A 480 -28.57 -30.81 -41.92
N ARG A 481 -28.94 -30.49 -40.67
CA ARG A 481 -29.66 -29.26 -40.32
C ARG A 481 -28.84 -27.99 -40.58
N LEU A 482 -27.55 -27.98 -40.22
CA LEU A 482 -26.67 -26.83 -40.44
C LEU A 482 -26.32 -26.68 -41.92
N LEU A 483 -26.12 -27.82 -42.60
CA LEU A 483 -25.91 -27.85 -44.05
C LEU A 483 -27.10 -27.25 -44.81
N HIS A 484 -28.33 -27.61 -44.40
CA HIS A 484 -29.55 -27.02 -44.93
C HIS A 484 -29.58 -25.51 -44.75
N CYS A 485 -29.31 -25.01 -43.52
CA CYS A 485 -29.26 -23.56 -43.25
C CYS A 485 -28.23 -22.82 -44.12
N TYR A 486 -27.05 -23.40 -44.33
CA TYR A 486 -26.00 -22.79 -45.14
C TYR A 486 -26.36 -22.72 -46.63
N LEU A 487 -26.81 -23.84 -47.21
CA LEU A 487 -27.20 -23.90 -48.62
C LEU A 487 -28.43 -23.04 -48.92
N LYS A 488 -29.40 -23.01 -48.00
CA LYS A 488 -30.56 -22.09 -48.07
C LYS A 488 -30.10 -20.63 -48.07
N TYR A 489 -29.16 -20.26 -47.20
CA TYR A 489 -28.65 -18.90 -47.13
C TYR A 489 -27.93 -18.48 -48.43
N LEU A 490 -27.13 -19.37 -49.03
CA LEU A 490 -26.45 -19.10 -50.30
C LEU A 490 -27.44 -18.92 -51.46
N LEU A 491 -28.48 -19.74 -51.52
CA LEU A 491 -29.47 -19.71 -52.60
C LEU A 491 -30.42 -18.51 -52.47
N ILE A 492 -31.02 -18.32 -51.29
CA ILE A 492 -32.09 -17.34 -51.07
C ILE A 492 -31.52 -15.96 -50.75
N THR A 493 -30.62 -15.87 -49.76
CA THR A 493 -30.17 -14.58 -49.23
C THR A 493 -29.10 -13.94 -50.09
N LYS A 494 -28.16 -14.74 -50.63
CA LYS A 494 -27.07 -14.23 -51.49
C LYS A 494 -27.39 -14.28 -52.98
N GLY A 495 -28.41 -15.03 -53.39
CA GLY A 495 -28.84 -15.09 -54.79
C GLY A 495 -27.77 -15.66 -55.73
N GLN A 496 -26.99 -16.64 -55.28
CA GLN A 496 -25.92 -17.25 -56.08
C GLN A 496 -26.24 -18.71 -56.46
N PRO A 497 -27.17 -18.94 -57.40
CA PRO A 497 -27.61 -20.28 -57.78
C PRO A 497 -26.48 -21.09 -58.42
N ALA A 498 -25.58 -20.45 -59.18
CA ALA A 498 -24.49 -21.11 -59.92
C ALA A 498 -23.55 -21.91 -59.00
N VAL A 499 -23.28 -21.42 -57.79
CA VAL A 499 -22.39 -22.08 -56.81
C VAL A 499 -23.08 -23.25 -56.12
N CYS A 500 -24.42 -23.20 -56.04
CA CYS A 500 -25.24 -24.23 -55.40
C CYS A 500 -25.61 -25.39 -56.35
N MET A 501 -25.46 -25.21 -57.68
CA MET A 501 -25.82 -26.21 -58.69
C MET A 501 -25.24 -27.62 -58.43
N PRO A 502 -23.97 -27.80 -58.01
CA PRO A 502 -23.43 -29.13 -57.73
C PRO A 502 -24.11 -29.86 -56.58
N TYR A 503 -24.81 -29.12 -55.70
CA TYR A 503 -25.45 -29.63 -54.49
C TYR A 503 -26.98 -29.66 -54.60
N LEU A 504 -27.55 -29.38 -55.78
CA LEU A 504 -28.99 -29.20 -55.97
C LEU A 504 -29.82 -30.39 -55.50
N ASN A 505 -29.42 -31.62 -55.89
CA ASN A 505 -30.13 -32.84 -55.45
C ASN A 505 -30.12 -32.97 -53.93
N ARG A 506 -28.97 -32.69 -53.31
CA ARG A 506 -28.81 -32.74 -51.85
C ARG A 506 -29.63 -31.66 -51.15
N MET A 507 -29.76 -30.48 -51.75
CA MET A 507 -30.62 -29.43 -51.24
C MET A 507 -32.08 -29.86 -51.27
N VAL A 508 -32.58 -30.42 -52.38
CA VAL A 508 -33.96 -30.89 -52.48
C VAL A 508 -34.28 -31.91 -51.37
N ASP A 509 -33.39 -32.87 -51.13
CA ASP A 509 -33.55 -33.84 -50.03
C ASP A 509 -33.63 -33.14 -48.67
N LEU A 510 -32.75 -32.17 -48.41
CA LEU A 510 -32.71 -31.41 -47.15
C LEU A 510 -33.91 -30.47 -46.97
N PHE A 511 -34.41 -29.86 -48.05
CA PHE A 511 -35.63 -29.03 -48.01
C PHE A 511 -36.86 -29.89 -47.73
N LEU A 512 -36.96 -31.09 -48.33
CA LEU A 512 -38.02 -32.05 -48.04
C LEU A 512 -38.00 -32.52 -46.57
N GLU A 513 -36.81 -32.68 -45.99
CA GLU A 513 -36.64 -33.15 -44.61
C GLU A 513 -36.93 -32.06 -43.56
N TYR A 514 -36.41 -30.84 -43.75
CA TYR A 514 -36.43 -29.79 -42.71
C TYR A 514 -37.45 -28.67 -42.95
N GLU A 515 -37.85 -28.39 -44.20
CA GLU A 515 -38.80 -27.32 -44.54
C GLU A 515 -39.69 -27.72 -45.75
N PRO A 516 -40.54 -28.75 -45.62
CA PRO A 516 -41.37 -29.23 -46.73
C PRO A 516 -42.39 -28.20 -47.22
N GLU A 517 -42.73 -27.20 -46.40
CA GLU A 517 -43.67 -26.11 -46.75
C GLU A 517 -43.04 -25.00 -47.61
N GLY A 518 -41.70 -24.97 -47.73
CA GLY A 518 -40.97 -23.94 -48.47
C GLY A 518 -40.60 -24.31 -49.91
N LEU A 519 -41.00 -25.49 -50.37
CA LEU A 519 -40.66 -26.09 -51.68
C LEU A 519 -41.68 -25.77 -52.77
#